data_AF-A0A0L0EVI8-F1
#
_entry.id   AF-A0A0L0EVI8-F1
#
_cell.length_a   1.000
_cell.length_b   1.000
_cell.length_c   1.000
_cell.angle_alpha   90.00
_cell.angle_beta   90.00
_cell.angle_gamma   90.00
#
_symmetry.space_group_name_H-M   'P 1'
#
loop_
_entity.id
_entity.type
_entity.pdbx_description
1 polymer ?
#
loop_
_entity_poly.entity_id
_entity_poly.type
_entity_poly.pdbx_seq_one_letter_code
_entity_poly.pdbx_strand_id
1 'polypeptide(L)'
;MLTSLLFSAAVALSPAELFKTLNQLKELNDKNPAQAVALFHQAQEKLPTEPSKGLLQVYLAGLESGVRAHDYDAVSDIVTQLSRDPWQAYLQGEHIHVIGSVAIYHRRMQDYEYAEQLNKCALNYVADEKQYARIANNLAVVYRFTGQHKKATGILKEAMMLSDDREIIANIKNNLGNLYFDGNSYRNAQLMYIRAFLFHSETEQFGHAAGTGLNLLNTQIHLRDWGGFLRFKASVAVQVNASGQTVFSDFYQWQLAVFDTVVENRQLQGATQEKLIASMPTLIGSELTPSVDLYVQLLNNITISEAWQKAKAKHQPAQLNTPGGGRIVIKRWCNRGVSSTTQS
;
A
#
# COMPACT_ATOMS: atom_id res chain seq x y z
N MET A 1 -24.03 47.79 -27.01
CA MET A 1 -23.83 47.03 -25.76
C MET A 1 -22.72 46.02 -26.00
N LEU A 2 -21.50 46.32 -25.56
CA LEU A 2 -20.39 45.36 -25.53
C LEU A 2 -20.35 44.77 -24.13
N THR A 3 -20.71 43.50 -24.00
CA THR A 3 -20.53 42.73 -22.77
C THR A 3 -19.04 42.39 -22.64
N SER A 4 -18.37 43.09 -21.74
CA SER A 4 -17.01 42.76 -21.29
C SER A 4 -17.05 41.45 -20.50
N LEU A 5 -16.63 40.35 -21.13
CA LEU A 5 -16.29 39.11 -20.44
C LEU A 5 -14.97 39.33 -19.68
N LEU A 6 -15.08 39.63 -18.39
CA LEU A 6 -13.96 39.56 -17.46
C LEU A 6 -13.60 38.08 -17.26
N PHE A 7 -12.65 37.57 -18.03
CA PHE A 7 -11.96 36.34 -17.69
C PHE A 7 -11.10 36.61 -16.46
N SER A 8 -11.58 36.19 -15.29
CA SER A 8 -10.74 35.99 -14.11
C SER A 8 -9.75 34.89 -14.47
N ALA A 9 -8.55 35.25 -14.93
CA ALA A 9 -7.45 34.30 -15.01
C ALA A 9 -7.18 33.79 -13.60
N ALA A 10 -7.50 32.52 -13.35
CA ALA A 10 -7.15 31.89 -12.08
C ALA A 10 -5.64 32.03 -11.88
N VAL A 11 -5.24 32.66 -10.78
CA VAL A 11 -3.82 32.85 -10.45
C VAL A 11 -3.24 31.47 -10.14
N ALA A 12 -2.26 31.04 -10.94
CA ALA A 12 -1.55 29.80 -10.70
C ALA A 12 -0.80 29.85 -9.36
N LEU A 13 -0.65 28.71 -8.69
CA LEU A 13 0.05 28.59 -7.42
C LEU A 13 1.48 29.10 -7.55
N SER A 14 1.87 29.95 -6.60
CA SER A 14 3.25 30.39 -6.42
C SER A 14 4.15 29.23 -5.98
N PRO A 15 5.49 29.36 -6.09
CA PRO A 15 6.42 28.35 -5.59
C PRO A 15 6.24 28.00 -4.10
N ALA A 16 5.90 28.99 -3.27
CA ALA A 16 5.64 28.79 -1.85
C ALA A 16 4.35 27.98 -1.61
N GLU A 17 3.31 28.22 -2.41
CA GLU A 17 2.07 27.46 -2.36
C GLU A 17 2.27 26.04 -2.87
N LEU A 18 3.03 25.82 -3.96
CA LEU A 18 3.39 24.48 -4.43
C LEU A 18 4.13 23.68 -3.35
N PHE A 19 5.09 24.31 -2.67
CA PHE A 19 5.84 23.67 -1.58
C PHE A 19 4.93 23.32 -0.39
N LYS A 20 4.01 24.23 -0.02
CA LYS A 20 3.00 23.97 1.01
C LYS A 20 2.10 22.79 0.62
N THR A 21 1.55 22.80 -0.59
CA THR A 21 0.71 21.71 -1.12
C THR A 21 1.46 20.39 -1.11
N LEU A 22 2.72 20.36 -1.57
CA LEU A 22 3.56 19.16 -1.55
C LEU A 22 3.68 18.56 -0.15
N ASN A 23 3.99 19.38 0.86
CA ASN A 23 4.16 18.89 2.24
C ASN A 23 2.84 18.38 2.82
N GLN A 24 1.73 19.05 2.54
CA GLN A 24 0.40 18.60 2.96
C GLN A 24 0.02 17.27 2.30
N LEU A 25 0.28 17.10 1.00
CA LEU A 25 0.06 15.84 0.30
C LEU A 25 0.87 14.70 0.91
N LYS A 26 2.17 14.93 1.17
CA LYS A 26 3.04 13.92 1.80
C LYS A 26 2.53 13.50 3.18
N GLU A 27 2.18 14.46 4.04
CA GLU A 27 1.64 14.16 5.36
C GLU A 27 0.32 13.38 5.28
N LEU A 28 -0.58 13.78 4.38
CA LEU A 28 -1.87 13.14 4.22
C LEU A 28 -1.76 11.76 3.55
N ASN A 29 -0.80 11.51 2.66
CA ASN A 29 -0.63 10.20 2.04
C ASN A 29 -0.37 9.09 3.09
N ASP A 30 0.31 9.42 4.18
CA ASP A 30 0.56 8.48 5.26
C ASP A 30 -0.65 8.29 6.17
N LYS A 31 -1.40 9.37 6.45
CA LYS A 31 -2.48 9.39 7.45
C LYS A 31 -3.88 9.16 6.88
N ASN A 32 -4.19 9.82 5.77
CA ASN A 32 -5.50 9.83 5.14
C ASN A 32 -5.41 10.05 3.61
N PRO A 33 -5.16 8.99 2.82
CA PRO A 33 -5.05 9.08 1.37
C PRO A 33 -6.27 9.68 0.66
N ALA A 34 -7.48 9.44 1.17
CA ALA A 34 -8.70 10.00 0.60
C ALA A 34 -8.73 11.54 0.71
N GLN A 35 -8.27 12.07 1.85
CA GLN A 35 -8.10 13.52 2.01
C GLN A 35 -6.93 14.05 1.16
N ALA A 36 -5.85 13.28 1.01
CA ALA A 36 -4.72 13.65 0.17
C ALA A 36 -5.14 13.82 -1.30
N VAL A 37 -5.92 12.89 -1.85
CA VAL A 37 -6.36 12.98 -3.25
C VAL A 37 -7.39 14.09 -3.45
N ALA A 38 -8.30 14.30 -2.47
CA ALA A 38 -9.21 15.43 -2.50
C ALA A 38 -8.47 16.79 -2.49
N LEU A 39 -7.40 16.91 -1.71
CA LEU A 39 -6.53 18.09 -1.71
C LEU A 39 -5.85 18.27 -3.08
N PHE A 40 -5.38 17.18 -3.69
CA PHE A 40 -4.75 17.23 -5.01
C PHE A 40 -5.73 17.74 -6.08
N HIS A 41 -6.95 17.19 -6.14
CA HIS A 41 -8.00 17.64 -7.05
C HIS A 41 -8.32 19.14 -6.88
N GLN A 42 -8.41 19.64 -5.64
CA GLN A 42 -8.62 21.07 -5.38
C GLN A 42 -7.46 21.96 -5.84
N ALA A 43 -6.23 21.45 -5.78
CA ALA A 43 -5.05 22.17 -6.23
C ALA A 43 -4.87 22.13 -7.75
N GLN A 44 -5.39 21.10 -8.42
CA GLN A 44 -5.14 20.80 -9.84
C GLN A 44 -5.48 21.97 -10.77
N GLU A 45 -6.60 22.65 -10.55
CA GLU A 45 -7.03 23.81 -11.35
C GLU A 45 -6.10 25.02 -11.26
N LYS A 46 -5.26 25.08 -10.21
CA LYS A 46 -4.35 26.19 -9.94
C LYS A 46 -2.89 25.81 -10.20
N LEU A 47 -2.60 24.58 -10.61
CA LEU A 47 -1.22 24.18 -10.90
C LEU A 47 -0.67 24.96 -12.11
N PRO A 48 0.61 25.41 -12.07
CA PRO A 48 1.23 26.04 -13.23
C PRO A 48 1.24 25.13 -14.46
N THR A 49 1.12 25.72 -15.65
CA THR A 49 1.18 24.99 -16.92
C THR A 49 2.59 24.62 -17.33
N GLU A 50 3.57 25.46 -16.98
CA GLU A 50 4.98 25.26 -17.31
C GLU A 50 5.63 24.23 -16.36
N PRO A 51 6.33 23.22 -16.89
CA PRO A 51 7.01 22.24 -16.07
C PRO A 51 8.08 22.86 -15.18
N SER A 52 8.19 22.33 -13.97
CA SER A 52 9.29 22.62 -13.06
C SER A 52 9.56 21.41 -12.17
N LYS A 53 10.75 21.35 -11.56
CA LYS A 53 11.08 20.29 -10.59
C LYS A 53 10.12 20.29 -9.39
N GLY A 54 9.74 21.47 -8.89
CA GLY A 54 8.79 21.59 -7.78
C GLY A 54 7.40 21.07 -8.15
N LEU A 55 6.92 21.42 -9.35
CA LEU A 55 5.64 20.92 -9.85
C LEU A 55 5.67 19.41 -10.13
N LEU A 56 6.79 18.87 -10.62
CA LEU A 56 6.96 17.42 -10.75
C LEU A 56 6.75 16.72 -9.41
N GLN A 57 7.37 17.22 -8.34
CA GLN A 57 7.22 16.62 -7.01
C GLN A 57 5.77 16.67 -6.49
N VAL A 58 5.02 17.73 -6.81
CA VAL A 58 3.58 17.80 -6.51
C VAL A 58 2.80 16.74 -7.29
N TYR A 59 3.10 16.57 -8.58
CA TYR A 59 2.47 15.50 -9.38
C TYR A 59 2.81 14.10 -8.88
N LEU A 60 4.06 13.83 -8.47
CA LEU A 60 4.44 12.52 -7.92
C LEU A 60 3.75 12.26 -6.57
N ALA A 61 3.65 13.27 -5.70
CA ALA A 61 2.90 13.16 -4.46
C ALA A 61 1.39 12.96 -4.71
N GLY A 62 0.80 13.67 -5.67
CA GLY A 62 -0.59 13.49 -6.09
C GLY A 62 -0.85 12.12 -6.72
N LEU A 63 0.12 11.59 -7.48
CA LEU A 63 0.06 10.23 -8.04
C LEU A 63 0.03 9.20 -6.92
N GLU A 64 0.86 9.37 -5.89
CA GLU A 64 0.78 8.53 -4.68
C GLU A 64 -0.60 8.64 -4.02
N SER A 65 -1.16 9.85 -3.89
CA SER A 65 -2.50 10.06 -3.33
C SER A 65 -3.55 9.25 -4.09
N GLY A 66 -3.55 9.37 -5.43
CA GLY A 66 -4.49 8.64 -6.28
C GLY A 66 -4.32 7.13 -6.18
N VAL A 67 -3.07 6.64 -6.18
CA VAL A 67 -2.76 5.21 -6.01
C VAL A 67 -3.29 4.66 -4.69
N ARG A 68 -3.10 5.39 -3.59
CA ARG A 68 -3.50 4.96 -2.24
C ARG A 68 -4.99 5.10 -1.99
N ALA A 69 -5.65 6.06 -2.65
CA ALA A 69 -7.09 6.27 -2.60
C ALA A 69 -7.88 5.45 -3.63
N HIS A 70 -7.20 4.73 -4.54
CA HIS A 70 -7.81 4.04 -5.69
C HIS A 70 -8.55 5.00 -6.64
N ASP A 71 -8.08 6.24 -6.75
CA ASP A 71 -8.69 7.28 -7.57
C ASP A 71 -8.17 7.18 -9.01
N TYR A 72 -9.03 6.75 -9.93
CA TYR A 72 -8.69 6.57 -11.34
C TYR A 72 -8.34 7.89 -12.02
N ASP A 73 -9.16 8.92 -11.82
CA ASP A 73 -9.04 10.20 -12.53
C ASP A 73 -7.72 10.88 -12.19
N ALA A 74 -7.38 10.95 -10.90
CA ALA A 74 -6.09 11.51 -10.45
C ALA A 74 -4.91 10.76 -11.07
N VAL A 75 -4.91 9.41 -11.05
CA VAL A 75 -3.80 8.63 -11.61
C VAL A 75 -3.71 8.81 -13.12
N SER A 76 -4.85 8.75 -13.83
CA SER A 76 -4.93 8.87 -15.29
C SER A 76 -4.49 10.26 -15.78
N ASP A 77 -4.98 11.32 -15.14
CA ASP A 77 -4.68 12.70 -15.52
C ASP A 77 -3.21 13.03 -15.31
N ILE A 78 -2.63 12.62 -14.18
CA ILE A 78 -1.22 12.85 -13.87
C ILE A 78 -0.33 12.10 -14.86
N VAL A 79 -0.63 10.83 -15.14
CA VAL A 79 0.13 10.04 -16.13
C VAL A 79 0.04 10.69 -17.52
N THR A 80 -1.14 11.17 -17.91
CA THR A 80 -1.36 11.86 -19.18
C THR A 80 -0.53 13.14 -19.24
N GLN A 81 -0.55 13.94 -18.18
CA GLN A 81 0.21 15.20 -18.10
C GLN A 81 1.72 14.95 -18.17
N LEU A 82 2.25 14.03 -17.36
CA LEU A 82 3.68 13.69 -17.32
C LEU A 82 4.18 12.99 -18.59
N SER A 83 3.28 12.46 -19.41
CA SER A 83 3.63 11.85 -20.71
C SER A 83 3.87 12.87 -21.83
N ARG A 84 3.53 14.15 -21.63
CA ARG A 84 3.71 15.21 -22.64
C ARG A 84 5.19 15.56 -22.84
N ASP A 85 5.54 16.03 -24.04
CA ASP A 85 6.92 16.37 -24.42
C ASP A 85 7.65 17.33 -23.47
N PRO A 86 7.01 18.41 -22.95
CA PRO A 86 7.68 19.35 -22.05
C PRO A 86 8.20 18.71 -20.74
N TRP A 87 7.59 17.61 -20.30
CA TRP A 87 7.96 16.93 -19.05
C TRP A 87 9.16 15.99 -19.18
N GLN A 88 9.53 15.59 -20.40
CA GLN A 88 10.54 14.53 -20.57
C GLN A 88 11.92 14.97 -20.11
N ALA A 89 12.25 16.26 -20.24
CA ALA A 89 13.51 16.81 -19.73
C ALA A 89 13.58 16.81 -18.18
N TYR A 90 12.42 16.82 -17.50
CA TYR A 90 12.35 16.87 -16.03
C TYR A 90 12.27 15.49 -15.38
N LEU A 91 11.81 14.48 -16.12
CA LEU A 91 11.60 13.11 -15.62
C LEU A 91 12.86 12.24 -15.61
N GLN A 92 14.05 12.77 -15.90
CA GLN A 92 15.29 11.98 -15.98
C GLN A 92 15.49 11.10 -14.71
N GLY A 93 15.16 9.80 -14.81
CA GLY A 93 15.16 8.83 -13.70
C GLY A 93 13.79 8.60 -13.01
N GLU A 94 12.88 9.57 -13.05
CA GLU A 94 11.55 9.50 -12.42
C GLU A 94 10.52 8.69 -13.22
N HIS A 95 10.81 8.33 -14.48
CA HIS A 95 9.96 7.42 -15.26
C HIS A 95 9.67 6.11 -14.51
N ILE A 96 10.68 5.57 -13.81
CA ILE A 96 10.56 4.35 -13.01
C ILE A 96 9.57 4.55 -11.87
N HIS A 97 9.60 5.71 -11.22
CA HIS A 97 8.67 6.03 -10.14
C HIS A 97 7.24 6.07 -10.68
N VAL A 98 6.99 6.74 -11.81
CA VAL A 98 5.66 6.81 -12.41
C VAL A 98 5.17 5.42 -12.84
N ILE A 99 5.99 4.64 -13.57
CA ILE A 99 5.64 3.28 -14.00
C ILE A 99 5.36 2.38 -12.79
N GLY A 100 6.22 2.44 -11.77
CA GLY A 100 6.08 1.68 -10.53
C GLY A 100 4.79 2.03 -9.78
N SER A 101 4.45 3.32 -9.68
CA SER A 101 3.21 3.78 -9.04
C SER A 101 1.96 3.30 -9.78
N VAL A 102 1.96 3.35 -11.12
CA VAL A 102 0.85 2.80 -11.93
C VAL A 102 0.78 1.28 -11.82
N ALA A 103 1.92 0.58 -11.70
CA ALA A 103 1.94 -0.85 -11.43
C ALA A 103 1.33 -1.19 -10.06
N ILE A 104 1.61 -0.38 -9.03
CA ILE A 104 1.01 -0.51 -7.69
C ILE A 104 -0.50 -0.28 -7.77
N TYR A 105 -0.96 0.73 -8.52
CA TYR A 105 -2.38 0.98 -8.76
C TYR A 105 -3.06 -0.25 -9.35
N HIS A 106 -2.57 -0.75 -10.49
CA HIS A 106 -3.15 -1.93 -11.15
C HIS A 106 -3.14 -3.18 -10.27
N ARG A 107 -2.08 -3.40 -9.48
CA ARG A 107 -2.03 -4.46 -8.47
C ARG A 107 -3.15 -4.30 -7.42
N ARG A 108 -3.40 -3.08 -6.92
CA ARG A 108 -4.48 -2.82 -5.96
C ARG A 108 -5.86 -3.04 -6.57
N MET A 109 -6.00 -2.78 -7.87
CA MET A 109 -7.18 -3.10 -8.67
C MET A 109 -7.24 -4.56 -9.13
N GLN A 110 -6.33 -5.41 -8.64
CA GLN A 110 -6.21 -6.84 -8.97
C GLN A 110 -5.91 -7.16 -10.45
N ASP A 111 -5.49 -6.18 -11.25
CA ASP A 111 -4.92 -6.40 -12.59
C ASP A 111 -3.44 -6.78 -12.47
N TYR A 112 -3.20 -7.97 -11.89
CA TYR A 112 -1.85 -8.47 -11.61
C TYR A 112 -1.04 -8.70 -12.88
N GLU A 113 -1.69 -9.09 -13.97
CA GLU A 113 -1.04 -9.29 -15.27
C GLU A 113 -0.42 -7.97 -15.74
N TYR A 114 -1.21 -6.88 -15.75
CA TYR A 114 -0.71 -5.60 -16.21
C TYR A 114 0.28 -4.98 -15.22
N ALA A 115 0.08 -5.17 -13.92
CA ALA A 115 1.05 -4.77 -12.90
C ALA A 115 2.41 -5.49 -13.09
N GLU A 116 2.42 -6.77 -13.45
CA GLU A 116 3.65 -7.51 -13.78
C GLU A 116 4.32 -6.91 -15.03
N GLN A 117 3.56 -6.65 -16.09
CA GLN A 117 4.09 -6.04 -17.32
C GLN A 117 4.72 -4.67 -17.06
N LEU A 118 4.08 -3.82 -16.27
CA LEU A 118 4.60 -2.50 -15.91
C LEU A 118 5.86 -2.59 -15.06
N ASN A 119 5.92 -3.47 -14.06
CA ASN A 119 7.15 -3.66 -13.29
C ASN A 119 8.30 -4.17 -14.17
N LYS A 120 8.05 -5.12 -15.10
CA LYS A 120 9.05 -5.56 -16.08
C LYS A 120 9.48 -4.45 -17.04
N CYS A 121 8.56 -3.58 -17.43
CA CYS A 121 8.88 -2.38 -18.20
C CYS A 121 9.84 -1.47 -17.40
N ALA A 122 9.52 -1.18 -16.14
CA ALA A 122 10.32 -0.33 -15.26
C ALA A 122 11.76 -0.84 -15.08
N LEU A 123 11.96 -2.18 -15.04
CA LEU A 123 13.30 -2.78 -14.98
C LEU A 123 14.22 -2.37 -16.14
N ASN A 124 13.69 -2.00 -17.31
CA ASN A 124 14.50 -1.55 -18.46
C ASN A 124 15.09 -0.14 -18.28
N TYR A 125 14.63 0.60 -17.26
CA TYR A 125 15.03 1.98 -17.00
C TYR A 125 15.92 2.11 -15.76
N VAL A 126 16.09 1.03 -15.00
CA VAL A 126 16.88 1.00 -13.76
C VAL A 126 18.32 1.42 -14.04
N ALA A 127 18.76 2.45 -13.31
CA ALA A 127 20.12 2.98 -13.41
C ALA A 127 21.04 2.53 -12.25
N ASP A 128 20.48 2.06 -11.14
CA ASP A 128 21.22 1.70 -9.93
C ASP A 128 20.53 0.57 -9.12
N GLU A 129 21.25 0.02 -8.16
CA GLU A 129 20.79 -1.09 -7.30
C GLU A 129 19.59 -0.70 -6.43
N LYS A 130 19.49 0.57 -6.03
CA LYS A 130 18.38 1.11 -5.23
C LYS A 130 17.07 1.09 -6.02
N GLN A 131 17.11 1.50 -7.29
CA GLN A 131 15.99 1.46 -8.21
C GLN A 131 15.61 0.02 -8.54
N TYR A 132 16.59 -0.86 -8.78
CA TYR A 132 16.35 -2.30 -8.97
C TYR A 132 15.57 -2.87 -7.79
N ALA A 133 16.06 -2.63 -6.56
CA ALA A 133 15.48 -3.21 -5.37
C ALA A 133 14.05 -2.70 -5.08
N ARG A 134 13.74 -1.44 -5.40
CA ARG A 134 12.36 -0.91 -5.31
C ARG A 134 11.40 -1.63 -6.28
N ILE A 135 11.80 -1.80 -7.55
CA ILE A 135 10.97 -2.47 -8.55
C ILE A 135 10.86 -3.97 -8.27
N ALA A 136 11.97 -4.62 -7.90
CA ALA A 136 11.99 -6.02 -7.47
C ALA A 136 11.05 -6.27 -6.29
N ASN A 137 11.03 -5.35 -5.30
CA ASN A 137 10.11 -5.43 -4.17
C ASN A 137 8.65 -5.36 -4.61
N ASN A 138 8.30 -4.46 -5.53
CA ASN A 138 6.94 -4.36 -6.06
C ASN A 138 6.54 -5.60 -6.88
N LEU A 139 7.42 -6.06 -7.76
CA LEU A 139 7.21 -7.24 -8.60
C LEU A 139 7.05 -8.52 -7.76
N ALA A 140 7.81 -8.65 -6.67
CA ALA A 140 7.67 -9.77 -5.74
C ALA A 140 6.28 -9.84 -5.11
N VAL A 141 5.65 -8.71 -4.83
CA VAL A 141 4.29 -8.70 -4.29
C VAL A 141 3.27 -9.13 -5.36
N VAL A 142 3.48 -8.77 -6.63
CA VAL A 142 2.67 -9.31 -7.74
C VAL A 142 2.85 -10.82 -7.86
N TYR A 143 4.08 -11.31 -7.76
CA TYR A 143 4.37 -12.75 -7.74
C TYR A 143 3.75 -13.48 -6.54
N ARG A 144 3.69 -12.85 -5.38
CA ARG A 144 2.98 -13.37 -4.21
C ARG A 144 1.49 -13.59 -4.52
N PHE A 145 0.79 -12.55 -4.98
CA PHE A 145 -0.65 -12.65 -5.25
C PHE A 145 -1.03 -13.54 -6.43
N THR A 146 -0.08 -13.83 -7.33
CA THR A 146 -0.28 -14.76 -8.45
C THR A 146 0.22 -16.18 -8.15
N GLY A 147 0.57 -16.49 -6.89
CA GLY A 147 1.01 -17.83 -6.46
C GLY A 147 2.43 -18.21 -6.90
N GLN A 148 3.17 -17.29 -7.51
CA GLN A 148 4.54 -17.48 -8.00
C GLN A 148 5.58 -17.30 -6.88
N HIS A 149 5.38 -17.94 -5.73
CA HIS A 149 6.17 -17.72 -4.50
C HIS A 149 7.68 -17.90 -4.71
N LYS A 150 8.11 -18.90 -5.49
CA LYS A 150 9.54 -19.12 -5.79
C LYS A 150 10.18 -17.93 -6.51
N LYS A 151 9.47 -17.31 -7.48
CA LYS A 151 9.95 -16.10 -8.17
C LYS A 151 9.99 -14.92 -7.22
N ALA A 152 8.95 -14.75 -6.40
CA ALA A 152 8.90 -13.70 -5.38
C ALA A 152 10.08 -13.79 -4.40
N THR A 153 10.36 -14.97 -3.86
CA THR A 153 11.50 -15.17 -2.95
C THR A 153 12.85 -14.96 -3.65
N GLY A 154 12.99 -15.45 -4.89
CA GLY A 154 14.23 -15.30 -5.67
C GLY A 154 14.59 -13.83 -5.89
N ILE A 155 13.65 -13.04 -6.44
CA ILE A 155 13.90 -11.64 -6.78
C ILE A 155 14.12 -10.77 -5.53
N LEU A 156 13.43 -11.06 -4.42
CA LEU A 156 13.67 -10.35 -3.15
C LEU A 156 15.05 -10.66 -2.56
N LYS A 157 15.50 -11.91 -2.63
CA LYS A 157 16.84 -12.28 -2.14
C LYS A 157 17.94 -11.62 -2.98
N GLU A 158 17.78 -11.59 -4.30
CA GLU A 158 18.69 -10.88 -5.20
C GLU A 158 18.73 -9.38 -4.87
N ALA A 159 17.57 -8.71 -4.83
CA ALA A 159 17.48 -7.30 -4.49
C ALA A 159 18.10 -6.96 -3.13
N MET A 160 17.93 -7.83 -2.12
CA MET A 160 18.52 -7.64 -0.80
C MET A 160 20.05 -7.83 -0.78
N MET A 161 20.61 -8.63 -1.68
CA MET A 161 22.07 -8.80 -1.80
C MET A 161 22.74 -7.61 -2.50
N LEU A 162 22.02 -6.97 -3.43
CA LEU A 162 22.52 -5.84 -4.22
C LEU A 162 22.32 -4.50 -3.51
N SER A 163 21.27 -4.36 -2.70
CA SER A 163 20.96 -3.08 -2.03
C SER A 163 21.81 -2.89 -0.77
N ASP A 164 22.34 -1.68 -0.57
CA ASP A 164 22.93 -1.21 0.69
C ASP A 164 21.96 -0.31 1.50
N ASP A 165 20.90 0.17 0.85
CA ASP A 165 19.84 1.00 1.44
C ASP A 165 19.05 0.20 2.51
N ARG A 166 19.25 0.58 3.78
CA ARG A 166 18.66 -0.11 4.93
C ARG A 166 17.13 -0.10 4.94
N GLU A 167 16.51 0.95 4.43
CA GLU A 167 15.05 1.08 4.38
C GLU A 167 14.45 0.12 3.35
N ILE A 168 15.05 0.06 2.16
CA ILE A 168 14.64 -0.91 1.14
C ILE A 168 14.83 -2.34 1.64
N ILE A 169 15.96 -2.63 2.29
CA ILE A 169 16.21 -3.95 2.90
C ILE A 169 15.15 -4.30 3.95
N ALA A 170 14.72 -3.34 4.79
CA ALA A 170 13.67 -3.57 5.78
C ALA A 170 12.31 -3.88 5.12
N ASN A 171 11.95 -3.19 4.04
CA ASN A 171 10.76 -3.47 3.26
C ASN A 171 10.80 -4.85 2.59
N ILE A 172 11.95 -5.23 2.02
CA ILE A 172 12.18 -6.56 1.46
C ILE A 172 12.04 -7.64 2.53
N LYS A 173 12.61 -7.42 3.73
CA LYS A 173 12.46 -8.37 4.85
C LYS A 173 10.99 -8.55 5.25
N ASN A 174 10.21 -7.47 5.36
CA ASN A 174 8.77 -7.60 5.63
C ASN A 174 8.07 -8.46 4.56
N ASN A 175 8.37 -8.26 3.26
CA ASN A 175 7.78 -9.04 2.18
C ASN A 175 8.26 -10.51 2.13
N LEU A 176 9.52 -10.77 2.48
CA LEU A 176 10.01 -12.14 2.72
C LEU A 176 9.29 -12.78 3.90
N GLY A 177 9.02 -12.01 4.97
CA GLY A 177 8.21 -12.43 6.10
C GLY A 177 6.82 -12.88 5.65
N ASN A 178 6.15 -12.08 4.81
CA ASN A 178 4.84 -12.42 4.23
C ASN A 178 4.91 -13.72 3.42
N LEU A 179 5.90 -13.88 2.54
CA LEU A 179 6.07 -15.10 1.75
C LEU A 179 6.34 -16.35 2.62
N TYR A 180 7.15 -16.22 3.67
CA TYR A 180 7.37 -17.31 4.61
C TYR A 180 6.11 -17.63 5.42
N PHE A 181 5.33 -16.62 5.79
CA PHE A 181 4.07 -16.79 6.49
C PHE A 181 3.04 -17.54 5.62
N ASP A 182 2.87 -17.13 4.36
CA ASP A 182 1.99 -17.80 3.39
C ASP A 182 2.42 -19.26 3.16
N GLY A 183 3.73 -19.53 3.23
CA GLY A 183 4.32 -20.87 3.17
C GLY A 183 4.33 -21.64 4.50
N ASN A 184 3.60 -21.19 5.52
CA ASN A 184 3.55 -21.77 6.88
C ASN A 184 4.92 -21.90 7.59
N SER A 185 5.94 -21.21 7.10
CA SER A 185 7.30 -21.17 7.67
C SER A 185 7.39 -20.06 8.74
N TYR A 186 6.56 -20.16 9.77
CA TYR A 186 6.36 -19.08 10.74
C TYR A 186 7.62 -18.66 11.49
N ARG A 187 8.57 -19.57 11.76
CA ARG A 187 9.86 -19.19 12.39
C ARG A 187 10.73 -18.32 11.47
N ASN A 188 10.73 -18.60 10.17
CA ASN A 188 11.43 -17.75 9.20
C ASN A 188 10.72 -16.41 9.05
N ALA A 189 9.38 -16.41 9.04
CA ALA A 189 8.59 -15.19 9.02
C ALA A 189 8.88 -14.30 10.25
N GLN A 190 8.88 -14.89 11.45
CA GLN A 190 9.19 -14.23 12.72
C GLN A 190 10.55 -13.51 12.66
N LEU A 191 11.61 -14.17 12.18
CA LEU A 191 12.94 -13.57 12.05
C LEU A 191 12.94 -12.36 11.11
N MET A 192 12.25 -12.47 9.97
CA MET A 192 12.16 -11.38 9.00
C MET A 192 11.38 -10.18 9.56
N TYR A 193 10.22 -10.44 10.17
CA TYR A 193 9.39 -9.38 10.74
C TYR A 193 10.07 -8.67 11.91
N ILE A 194 10.80 -9.38 12.79
CA ILE A 194 11.56 -8.72 13.88
C ILE A 194 12.56 -7.71 13.30
N ARG A 195 13.34 -8.12 12.30
CA ARG A 195 14.37 -7.26 11.69
C ARG A 195 13.77 -6.04 10.97
N ALA A 196 12.65 -6.23 10.28
CA ALA A 196 11.95 -5.13 9.62
C ALA A 196 11.28 -4.19 10.64
N PHE A 197 10.62 -4.75 11.66
CA PHE A 197 9.93 -4.01 12.71
C PHE A 197 10.88 -3.10 13.49
N LEU A 198 12.06 -3.61 13.86
CA LEU A 198 13.06 -2.83 14.59
C LEU A 198 13.53 -1.64 13.77
N PHE A 199 13.90 -1.84 12.50
CA PHE A 199 14.31 -0.74 11.63
C PHE A 199 13.19 0.30 11.50
N HIS A 200 11.99 -0.13 11.11
CA HIS A 200 10.86 0.79 10.90
C HIS A 200 10.49 1.56 12.17
N SER A 201 10.60 0.94 13.35
CA SER A 201 10.34 1.59 14.63
C SER A 201 11.45 2.59 15.01
N GLU A 202 12.72 2.24 14.80
CA GLU A 202 13.88 3.10 15.08
C GLU A 202 13.91 4.35 14.19
N THR A 203 13.37 4.25 12.97
CA THR A 203 13.31 5.35 12.00
C THR A 203 11.94 6.06 11.96
N GLU A 204 11.09 5.83 12.98
CA GLU A 204 9.77 6.48 13.12
C GLU A 204 8.84 6.33 11.92
N GLN A 205 8.96 5.22 11.18
CA GLN A 205 8.07 4.88 10.06
C GLN A 205 6.81 4.21 10.58
N PHE A 206 6.01 4.93 11.37
CA PHE A 206 4.90 4.38 12.17
C PHE A 206 3.94 3.48 11.38
N GLY A 207 3.59 3.85 10.14
CA GLY A 207 2.73 3.02 9.27
C GLY A 207 3.36 1.68 8.91
N HIS A 208 4.64 1.68 8.50
CA HIS A 208 5.36 0.46 8.17
C HIS A 208 5.66 -0.39 9.41
N ALA A 209 6.02 0.26 10.52
CA ALA A 209 6.26 -0.39 11.81
C ALA A 209 4.98 -1.04 12.37
N ALA A 210 3.83 -0.37 12.29
CA ALA A 210 2.54 -0.92 12.70
C ALA A 210 2.19 -2.19 11.90
N GLY A 211 2.20 -2.11 10.57
CA GLY A 211 1.89 -3.29 9.73
C GLY A 211 2.83 -4.47 9.97
N THR A 212 4.14 -4.21 10.05
CA THR A 212 5.15 -5.25 10.31
C THR A 212 5.01 -5.84 11.72
N GLY A 213 4.71 -4.99 12.70
CA GLY A 213 4.47 -5.39 14.09
C GLY A 213 3.23 -6.26 14.23
N LEU A 214 2.14 -5.92 13.55
CA LEU A 214 0.93 -6.73 13.50
C LEU A 214 1.18 -8.11 12.85
N ASN A 215 1.98 -8.15 11.78
CA ASN A 215 2.42 -9.41 11.18
C ASN A 215 3.27 -10.25 12.14
N LEU A 216 4.15 -9.61 12.92
CA LEU A 216 4.95 -10.27 13.96
C LEU A 216 4.06 -10.87 15.06
N LEU A 217 3.11 -10.10 15.58
CA LEU A 217 2.16 -10.57 16.60
C LEU A 217 1.29 -11.73 16.07
N ASN A 218 0.82 -11.62 14.83
CA ASN A 218 0.08 -12.69 14.18
C ASN A 218 0.92 -13.97 14.09
N THR A 219 2.18 -13.84 13.67
CA THR A 219 3.13 -14.96 13.62
C THR A 219 3.33 -15.62 14.99
N GLN A 220 3.36 -14.83 16.06
CA GLN A 220 3.48 -15.34 17.43
C GLN A 220 2.22 -16.10 17.87
N ILE A 221 1.02 -15.63 17.50
CA ILE A 221 -0.24 -16.35 17.75
C ILE A 221 -0.23 -17.71 17.04
N HIS A 222 0.16 -17.74 15.77
CA HIS A 222 0.27 -18.99 14.98
C HIS A 222 1.30 -19.96 15.59
N LEU A 223 2.40 -19.46 16.13
CA LEU A 223 3.42 -20.26 16.81
C LEU A 223 3.06 -20.66 18.25
N ARG A 224 1.96 -20.15 18.82
CA ARG A 224 1.67 -20.20 20.27
C ARG A 224 2.81 -19.64 21.13
N ASP A 225 3.58 -18.70 20.57
CA ASP A 225 4.71 -18.05 21.23
C ASP A 225 4.22 -16.83 22.03
N TRP A 226 3.49 -17.10 23.12
CA TRP A 226 2.89 -16.05 23.95
C TRP A 226 3.92 -15.18 24.67
N GLY A 227 5.10 -15.74 24.97
CA GLY A 227 6.23 -14.97 25.50
C GLY A 227 6.77 -13.97 24.47
N GLY A 228 6.88 -14.38 23.21
CA GLY A 228 7.15 -13.50 22.08
C GLY A 228 6.07 -12.43 21.92
N PHE A 229 4.79 -12.83 21.94
CA PHE A 229 3.65 -11.90 21.88
C PHE A 229 3.75 -10.82 22.95
N LEU A 230 3.89 -11.22 24.21
CA LEU A 230 4.00 -10.29 25.34
C LEU A 230 5.19 -9.33 25.19
N ARG A 231 6.33 -9.81 24.67
CA ARG A 231 7.54 -9.01 24.46
C ARG A 231 7.31 -7.84 23.50
N PHE A 232 6.55 -8.04 22.43
CA PHE A 232 6.36 -7.03 21.38
C PHE A 232 5.03 -6.26 21.50
N LYS A 233 4.05 -6.78 22.26
CA LYS A 233 2.71 -6.21 22.44
C LYS A 233 2.72 -4.69 22.65
N ALA A 234 3.44 -4.21 23.65
CA ALA A 234 3.47 -2.78 23.99
C ALA A 234 4.11 -1.92 22.88
N SER A 235 5.23 -2.35 22.31
CA SER A 235 5.90 -1.61 21.24
C SER A 235 5.03 -1.54 19.98
N VAL A 236 4.35 -2.64 19.62
CA VAL A 236 3.43 -2.65 18.47
C VAL A 236 2.24 -1.72 18.71
N ALA A 237 1.70 -1.66 19.94
CA ALA A 237 0.62 -0.74 20.29
C ALA A 237 1.00 0.73 20.02
N VAL A 238 2.24 1.13 20.36
CA VAL A 238 2.75 2.49 20.11
C VAL A 238 2.74 2.80 18.61
N GLN A 239 3.25 1.87 17.80
CA GLN A 239 3.31 2.05 16.34
C GLN A 239 1.90 2.10 15.72
N VAL A 240 1.00 1.22 16.14
CA VAL A 240 -0.40 1.20 15.69
C VAL A 240 -1.09 2.53 16.01
N ASN A 241 -0.97 3.03 17.24
CA ASN A 241 -1.58 4.30 17.63
C ASN A 241 -1.00 5.48 16.84
N ALA A 242 0.34 5.54 16.70
CA ALA A 242 1.01 6.61 15.96
C ALA A 242 0.70 6.57 14.45
N SER A 243 0.39 5.40 13.88
CA SER A 243 0.03 5.27 12.46
C SER A 243 -1.30 5.95 12.11
N GLY A 244 -2.22 6.08 13.08
CA GLY A 244 -3.57 6.61 12.84
C GLY A 244 -4.47 5.74 11.95
N GLN A 245 -4.03 4.54 11.54
CA GLN A 245 -4.80 3.67 10.65
C GLN A 245 -5.81 2.83 11.43
N THR A 246 -7.11 3.06 11.19
CA THR A 246 -8.20 2.33 11.86
C THR A 246 -8.09 0.83 11.67
N VAL A 247 -7.80 0.36 10.46
CA VAL A 247 -7.66 -1.09 10.17
C VAL A 247 -6.56 -1.77 10.99
N PHE A 248 -5.47 -1.06 11.29
CA PHE A 248 -4.40 -1.56 12.15
C PHE A 248 -4.84 -1.63 13.61
N SER A 249 -5.56 -0.62 14.08
CA SER A 249 -6.15 -0.62 15.42
C SER A 249 -7.15 -1.77 15.58
N ASP A 250 -8.04 -1.96 14.61
CA ASP A 250 -9.03 -3.03 14.59
C ASP A 250 -8.36 -4.40 14.64
N PHE A 251 -7.39 -4.66 13.75
CA PHE A 251 -6.69 -5.94 13.72
C PHE A 251 -5.89 -6.20 15.01
N TYR A 252 -5.30 -5.16 15.60
CA TYR A 252 -4.63 -5.27 16.90
C TYR A 252 -5.59 -5.66 18.03
N GLN A 253 -6.82 -5.13 18.05
CA GLN A 253 -7.82 -5.49 19.05
C GLN A 253 -8.19 -6.98 18.99
N TRP A 254 -8.27 -7.55 17.78
CA TRP A 254 -8.46 -9.00 17.63
C TRP A 254 -7.32 -9.80 18.24
N GLN A 255 -6.07 -9.37 18.03
CA GLN A 255 -4.89 -10.03 18.60
C GLN A 255 -4.87 -9.95 20.13
N LEU A 256 -5.24 -8.80 20.69
CA LEU A 256 -5.39 -8.62 22.14
C LEU A 256 -6.50 -9.49 22.72
N ALA A 257 -7.66 -9.55 22.08
CA ALA A 257 -8.76 -10.41 22.53
C ALA A 257 -8.34 -11.88 22.57
N VAL A 258 -7.60 -12.35 21.56
CA VAL A 258 -7.05 -13.71 21.54
C VAL A 258 -6.09 -13.92 22.72
N PHE A 259 -5.17 -12.98 22.94
CA PHE A 259 -4.21 -13.09 24.04
C PHE A 259 -4.91 -13.13 25.41
N ASP A 260 -5.82 -12.19 25.67
CA ASP A 260 -6.51 -12.07 26.96
C ASP A 260 -7.39 -13.31 27.23
N THR A 261 -8.04 -13.86 26.21
CA THR A 261 -8.87 -15.07 26.36
C THR A 261 -8.05 -16.34 26.49
N VAL A 262 -7.04 -16.55 25.64
CA VAL A 262 -6.29 -17.82 25.60
C VAL A 262 -5.22 -17.89 26.68
N VAL A 263 -4.56 -16.77 27.01
CA VAL A 263 -3.43 -16.74 27.95
C VAL A 263 -3.87 -16.29 29.34
N GLU A 264 -4.71 -15.25 29.41
CA GLU A 264 -5.14 -14.68 30.70
C GLU A 264 -6.48 -15.25 31.20
N ASN A 265 -7.10 -16.17 30.43
CA ASN A 265 -8.38 -16.79 30.72
C ASN A 265 -9.50 -15.76 31.03
N ARG A 266 -9.43 -14.59 30.38
CA ARG A 266 -10.42 -13.53 30.53
C ARG A 266 -11.58 -13.74 29.57
N GLN A 267 -12.81 -13.64 30.09
CA GLN A 267 -14.00 -13.63 29.26
C GLN A 267 -14.06 -12.35 28.41
N LEU A 268 -14.50 -12.49 27.16
CA LEU A 268 -14.73 -11.33 26.29
C LEU A 268 -15.87 -10.49 26.86
N GLN A 269 -15.55 -9.27 27.29
CA GLN A 269 -16.54 -8.30 27.74
C GLN A 269 -17.41 -7.79 26.58
N GLY A 270 -18.65 -7.39 26.87
CA GLY A 270 -19.61 -6.90 25.86
C GLY A 270 -19.06 -5.76 25.01
N ALA A 271 -18.42 -4.76 25.63
CA ALA A 271 -17.81 -3.64 24.90
C ALA A 271 -16.68 -4.08 23.94
N THR A 272 -15.90 -5.10 24.30
CA THR A 272 -14.88 -5.67 23.39
C THR A 272 -15.55 -6.43 22.25
N GLN A 273 -16.58 -7.23 22.52
CA GLN A 273 -17.31 -7.96 21.49
C GLN A 273 -17.93 -7.01 20.46
N GLU A 274 -18.56 -5.92 20.91
CA GLU A 274 -19.14 -4.88 20.05
C GLU A 274 -18.10 -4.27 19.11
N LYS A 275 -16.91 -3.94 19.61
CA LYS A 275 -15.80 -3.42 18.79
C LYS A 275 -15.31 -4.43 17.75
N LEU A 276 -15.11 -5.69 18.16
CA LEU A 276 -14.69 -6.75 17.24
C LEU A 276 -15.73 -6.93 16.12
N ILE A 277 -17.02 -6.98 16.46
CA ILE A 277 -18.12 -7.10 15.50
C ILE A 277 -18.18 -5.90 14.55
N ALA A 278 -18.04 -4.68 15.07
CA ALA A 278 -18.05 -3.46 14.27
C ALA A 278 -16.89 -3.41 13.25
N SER A 279 -15.75 -4.02 13.56
CA SER A 279 -14.59 -4.09 12.65
C SER A 279 -14.70 -5.16 11.54
N MET A 280 -15.62 -6.13 11.65
CA MET A 280 -15.68 -7.25 10.71
C MET A 280 -15.81 -6.84 9.23
N PRO A 281 -16.64 -5.83 8.86
CA PRO A 281 -16.79 -5.44 7.46
C PRO A 281 -15.51 -4.96 6.78
N THR A 282 -14.58 -4.35 7.53
CA THR A 282 -13.30 -3.85 6.98
C THR A 282 -12.23 -4.93 6.89
N LEU A 283 -12.34 -5.98 7.70
CA LEU A 283 -11.39 -7.10 7.74
C LEU A 283 -11.76 -8.23 6.78
N ILE A 284 -13.05 -8.49 6.56
CA ILE A 284 -13.52 -9.52 5.63
C ILE A 284 -13.21 -9.12 4.18
N GLY A 285 -12.69 -10.08 3.42
CA GLY A 285 -12.28 -9.86 2.02
C GLY A 285 -10.89 -9.25 1.89
N SER A 286 -10.23 -8.94 3.00
CA SER A 286 -8.82 -8.53 3.03
C SER A 286 -7.88 -9.74 3.20
N GLU A 287 -6.58 -9.51 3.01
CA GLU A 287 -5.51 -10.47 3.34
C GLU A 287 -5.49 -10.90 4.82
N LEU A 288 -6.15 -10.14 5.70
CA LEU A 288 -6.22 -10.44 7.12
C LEU A 288 -7.28 -11.50 7.44
N THR A 289 -8.23 -11.74 6.53
CA THR A 289 -9.37 -12.66 6.73
C THR A 289 -8.95 -14.03 7.28
N PRO A 290 -7.92 -14.73 6.74
CA PRO A 290 -7.52 -16.04 7.24
C PRO A 290 -6.98 -16.01 8.68
N SER A 291 -6.34 -14.90 9.08
CA SER A 291 -5.85 -14.74 10.45
C SER A 291 -7.01 -14.49 11.41
N VAL A 292 -7.99 -13.69 11.00
CA VAL A 292 -9.21 -13.47 11.79
C VAL A 292 -10.06 -14.73 11.87
N ASP A 293 -10.13 -15.56 10.82
CA ASP A 293 -10.76 -16.88 10.86
C ASP A 293 -10.14 -17.75 11.97
N LEU A 294 -8.81 -17.76 12.09
CA LEU A 294 -8.14 -18.42 13.22
C LEU A 294 -8.53 -17.77 14.55
N TYR A 295 -8.46 -16.44 14.66
CA TYR A 295 -8.79 -15.74 15.92
C TYR A 295 -10.20 -16.06 16.41
N VAL A 296 -11.19 -16.07 15.52
CA VAL A 296 -12.57 -16.47 15.84
C VAL A 296 -12.63 -17.87 16.45
N GLN A 297 -11.88 -18.83 15.90
CA GLN A 297 -11.77 -20.18 16.47
C GLN A 297 -11.12 -20.17 17.85
N LEU A 298 -10.05 -19.38 18.04
CA LEU A 298 -9.32 -19.30 19.30
C LEU A 298 -10.14 -18.65 20.42
N LEU A 299 -10.96 -17.65 20.10
CA LEU A 299 -11.84 -17.01 21.06
C LEU A 299 -12.94 -17.94 21.55
N ASN A 300 -13.31 -18.96 20.76
CA ASN A 300 -14.34 -19.96 21.06
C ASN A 300 -15.63 -19.33 21.64
N ASN A 301 -16.06 -18.23 21.03
CA ASN A 301 -17.19 -17.43 21.48
C ASN A 301 -18.32 -17.51 20.45
N ILE A 302 -19.50 -17.96 20.89
CA ILE A 302 -20.66 -18.21 20.01
C ILE A 302 -21.10 -16.93 19.31
N THR A 303 -21.25 -15.83 20.06
CA THR A 303 -21.68 -14.53 19.53
C THR A 303 -20.72 -14.01 18.45
N ILE A 304 -19.41 -14.08 18.70
CA ILE A 304 -18.39 -13.68 17.71
C ILE A 304 -18.42 -14.60 16.48
N SER A 305 -18.56 -15.91 16.68
CA SER A 305 -18.58 -16.89 15.60
C SER A 305 -19.78 -16.69 14.67
N GLU A 306 -20.97 -16.53 15.24
CA GLU A 306 -22.20 -16.28 14.48
C GLU A 306 -22.14 -14.93 13.75
N ALA A 307 -21.66 -13.88 14.41
CA ALA A 307 -21.50 -12.56 13.80
C ALA A 307 -20.52 -12.61 12.62
N TRP A 308 -19.38 -13.30 12.77
CA TRP A 308 -18.38 -13.45 11.73
C TRP A 308 -18.91 -14.21 10.51
N GLN A 309 -19.60 -15.34 10.72
CA GLN A 309 -20.21 -16.10 9.62
C GLN A 309 -21.28 -15.28 8.89
N LYS A 310 -22.15 -14.57 9.65
CA LYS A 310 -23.16 -13.69 9.07
C LYS A 310 -22.55 -12.55 8.27
N ALA A 311 -21.46 -11.96 8.76
CA ALA A 311 -20.75 -10.90 8.06
C ALA A 311 -20.08 -11.42 6.78
N LYS A 312 -19.45 -12.61 6.81
CA LYS A 312 -18.87 -13.26 5.62
C LYS A 312 -19.92 -13.59 4.57
N ALA A 313 -21.09 -14.11 4.98
CA ALA A 313 -22.18 -14.43 4.07
C ALA A 313 -22.79 -13.19 3.39
N LYS A 314 -22.76 -12.04 4.07
CA LYS A 314 -23.21 -10.75 3.51
C LYS A 314 -22.15 -10.05 2.69
N HIS A 315 -20.87 -10.39 2.91
CA HIS A 315 -19.77 -9.81 2.16
C HIS A 315 -19.87 -10.31 0.72
N GLN A 316 -20.41 -9.45 -0.13
CA GLN A 316 -20.14 -9.55 -1.54
C GLN A 316 -18.70 -9.07 -1.71
N PRO A 317 -17.79 -9.87 -2.31
CA PRO A 317 -16.54 -9.32 -2.77
C PRO A 317 -16.92 -8.08 -3.56
N ALA A 318 -16.31 -6.93 -3.27
CA ALA A 318 -16.53 -5.76 -4.10
C ALA A 318 -16.33 -6.26 -5.53
N GLN A 319 -17.40 -6.30 -6.33
CA GLN A 319 -17.22 -6.38 -7.75
C GLN A 319 -16.33 -5.19 -8.01
N LEU A 320 -15.11 -5.46 -8.49
CA LEU A 320 -14.31 -4.45 -9.16
C LEU A 320 -15.07 -4.13 -10.44
N ASN A 321 -16.29 -3.58 -10.31
CA ASN A 321 -16.88 -2.67 -11.25
C ASN A 321 -15.81 -1.61 -11.34
N THR A 322 -14.98 -1.71 -12.38
CA THR A 322 -13.90 -0.79 -12.73
C THR A 322 -14.31 0.61 -12.31
N PRO A 323 -13.82 1.14 -11.18
CA PRO A 323 -14.20 2.48 -10.77
C PRO A 323 -13.44 3.41 -11.71
N GLY A 324 -14.16 4.02 -12.66
CA GLY A 324 -13.74 5.24 -13.35
C GLY A 324 -13.12 5.11 -14.74
N GLY A 325 -12.57 3.96 -15.15
CA GLY A 325 -12.04 3.81 -16.52
C GLY A 325 -11.22 2.55 -16.77
N GLY A 326 -10.81 2.34 -18.02
CA GLY A 326 -10.06 1.15 -18.46
C GLY A 326 -8.63 1.07 -17.89
N ARG A 327 -7.76 0.25 -18.48
CA ARG A 327 -6.34 0.24 -18.09
C ARG A 327 -5.72 1.63 -18.29
N ILE A 328 -5.11 2.21 -17.25
CA ILE A 328 -4.26 3.40 -17.37
C ILE A 328 -2.98 2.98 -18.09
N VAL A 329 -2.91 3.22 -19.40
CA VAL A 329 -1.81 2.76 -20.27
C VAL A 329 -0.70 3.80 -20.39
N ILE A 330 0.52 3.42 -20.03
CA ILE A 330 1.72 4.23 -20.23
C ILE A 330 2.32 3.98 -21.62
N LYS A 331 1.71 4.54 -22.67
CA LYS A 331 2.13 4.29 -24.06
C LYS A 331 3.56 4.76 -24.36
N ARG A 332 4.00 5.86 -23.75
CA ARG A 332 5.31 6.47 -24.07
C ARG A 332 6.50 5.61 -23.63
N TRP A 333 6.38 4.92 -22.49
CA TRP A 333 7.50 4.19 -21.89
C TRP A 333 7.33 2.66 -21.95
N CYS A 334 6.09 2.15 -21.89
CA CYS A 334 5.84 0.72 -21.72
C CYS A 334 5.09 0.05 -22.88
N ASN A 335 4.99 0.70 -24.05
CA ASN A 335 4.35 0.07 -25.20
C ASN A 335 5.28 -0.94 -25.88
N ARG A 336 5.27 -2.19 -25.38
CA ARG A 336 5.71 -3.37 -26.12
C ARG A 336 4.60 -4.43 -26.01
N GLY A 337 3.76 -4.54 -27.03
CA GLY A 337 2.76 -5.63 -27.10
C GLY A 337 1.37 -5.31 -27.63
N VAL A 338 1.17 -4.32 -28.49
CA VAL A 338 0.16 -4.46 -29.55
C VAL A 338 0.92 -4.56 -30.85
N SER A 339 1.27 -5.79 -31.20
CA SER A 339 1.60 -6.16 -32.57
C SER A 339 0.49 -5.61 -33.46
N SER A 340 0.85 -4.69 -34.35
CA SER A 340 0.08 -4.36 -35.53
C SER A 340 0.01 -5.60 -36.43
N THR A 341 -0.84 -6.55 -36.07
CA THR A 341 -1.31 -7.60 -36.96
C THR A 341 -2.73 -7.26 -37.35
N THR A 342 -2.83 -6.39 -38.35
CA THR A 342 -3.77 -6.49 -39.47
C THR A 342 -3.30 -5.52 -40.56
N GLN A 343 -2.36 -6.00 -41.38
CA GLN A 343 -2.39 -5.68 -42.80
C GLN A 343 -3.44 -6.60 -43.44
N SER A 344 -4.45 -6.01 -44.05
CA SER A 344 -4.96 -6.37 -45.38
C SER A 344 -5.81 -5.22 -45.87
#